data_AF-A0A0F7ZS21-F1
#
_entry.id   AF-A0A0F7ZS21-F1
#
_cell.length_a   1.000
_cell.length_b   1.000
_cell.length_c   1.000
_cell.angle_alpha   90.00
_cell.angle_beta   90.00
_cell.angle_gamma   90.00
#
_symmetry.space_group_name_H-M   'P 1'
#
loop_
_entity.id
_entity.type
_entity.pdbx_description
1 polymer ?
#
loop_
_entity_poly.entity_id
_entity_poly.type
_entity_poly.pdbx_seq_one_letter_code
_entity_poly.pdbx_strand_id
1 'polypeptide(L)'
;MAPDPISTNDVLVAVLDRECNKFTDQYFPIHAKQIRSLEAALALVNTDKHSIKRNWSKSRAANILTDLWTHVQEAYILCALATTQTSLGALKTIDYIKAVQIWWEGRQVKPRGLSEILHYHSNILPTTRGNSDFVTTTTTVEKLTNLILREHGDAPLVITCPFSGMPPPFIQIGRGLKIKVELSMEAFAELMKGTN
;
A
#
# COMPACT_ATOMS: atom_id res chain seq x y z
N MET A 1 -2.30 -7.31 26.90
CA MET A 1 -3.43 -8.22 26.61
C MET A 1 -3.31 -8.64 25.16
N ALA A 2 -3.31 -9.94 24.87
CA ALA A 2 -3.38 -10.41 23.50
C ALA A 2 -4.76 -10.03 22.92
N PRO A 3 -4.85 -9.51 21.68
CA PRO A 3 -6.13 -9.22 21.06
C PRO A 3 -6.91 -10.53 20.88
N ASP A 4 -8.22 -10.48 21.12
CA ASP A 4 -9.12 -11.62 20.93
C ASP A 4 -9.01 -12.17 19.49
N PRO A 5 -9.09 -13.49 19.29
CA PRO A 5 -8.96 -14.08 17.98
C PRO A 5 -10.13 -13.67 17.08
N ILE A 6 -9.81 -13.10 15.92
CA ILE A 6 -10.78 -12.66 14.92
C ILE A 6 -11.23 -13.89 14.13
N SER A 7 -12.18 -14.64 14.69
CA SER A 7 -12.59 -15.93 14.14
C SER A 7 -13.74 -15.85 13.12
N THR A 8 -14.53 -14.76 13.13
CA THR A 8 -15.71 -14.55 12.27
C THR A 8 -15.73 -13.15 11.64
N ASN A 9 -16.56 -12.97 10.61
CA ASN A 9 -16.77 -11.66 9.97
C ASN A 9 -17.34 -10.63 10.95
N ASP A 10 -18.27 -11.02 11.83
CA ASP A 10 -18.87 -10.09 12.80
C ASP A 10 -17.82 -9.57 13.79
N VAL A 11 -16.90 -10.43 14.22
CA VAL A 11 -15.79 -10.03 15.09
C VAL A 11 -14.84 -9.09 14.34
N LEU A 12 -14.52 -9.38 13.07
CA LEU A 12 -13.70 -8.50 12.25
C LEU A 12 -14.34 -7.12 12.12
N VAL A 13 -15.62 -7.07 11.73
CA VAL A 13 -16.36 -5.82 11.57
C VAL A 13 -16.44 -5.05 12.88
N ALA A 14 -16.71 -5.71 14.01
CA ALA A 14 -16.75 -5.06 15.32
C ALA A 14 -15.39 -4.47 15.74
N VAL A 15 -14.29 -5.13 15.38
CA VAL A 15 -12.93 -4.62 15.62
C VAL A 15 -12.65 -3.40 14.74
N LEU A 16 -12.99 -3.45 13.45
CA LEU A 16 -12.83 -2.32 12.54
C LEU A 16 -13.70 -1.12 12.95
N ASP A 17 -14.93 -1.36 13.39
CA ASP A 17 -15.85 -0.34 13.90
C ASP A 17 -15.29 0.38 15.12
N ARG A 18 -14.80 -0.39 16.10
CA ARG A 18 -14.18 0.16 17.31
C ARG A 18 -12.95 1.01 17.00
N GLU A 19 -12.11 0.57 16.06
CA GLU A 19 -10.94 1.35 15.66
C GLU A 19 -11.36 2.60 14.87
N CYS A 20 -12.36 2.49 14.00
CA CYS A 20 -12.89 3.61 13.22
C CYS A 20 -13.44 4.72 14.12
N ASN A 21 -14.13 4.35 15.21
CA ASN A 21 -14.71 5.31 16.17
C ASN A 21 -13.66 6.09 16.98
N LYS A 22 -12.36 5.76 16.86
CA LYS A 22 -11.27 6.57 17.41
C LYS A 22 -10.87 7.74 16.50
N PHE A 23 -11.31 7.72 15.24
CA PHE A 23 -11.05 8.77 14.27
C PHE A 23 -12.16 9.80 14.27
N THR A 24 -11.79 11.04 13.94
CA THR A 24 -12.72 12.15 13.74
C THR A 24 -12.55 12.72 12.34
N ASP A 25 -13.34 13.72 11.98
CA ASP A 25 -13.17 14.44 10.70
C ASP A 25 -11.88 15.27 10.65
N GLN A 26 -11.33 15.63 11.81
CA GLN A 26 -10.02 16.29 11.89
C GLN A 26 -8.90 15.25 11.84
N TYR A 27 -7.90 15.52 11.02
CA TYR A 27 -6.69 14.72 10.98
C TYR A 27 -5.82 15.00 12.21
N PHE A 28 -5.47 13.93 12.91
CA PHE A 28 -4.46 13.94 13.95
C PHE A 28 -3.31 13.03 13.50
N PRO A 29 -2.04 13.49 13.56
CA PRO A 29 -0.90 12.65 13.23
C PRO A 29 -0.90 11.36 14.04
N ILE A 30 -0.77 10.23 13.35
CA ILE A 30 -0.71 8.91 13.98
C ILE A 30 0.60 8.74 14.76
N HIS A 31 0.53 8.06 15.89
CA HIS A 31 1.67 7.88 16.78
C HIS A 31 2.66 6.83 16.27
N ALA A 32 3.90 6.84 16.79
CA ALA A 32 4.96 5.90 16.40
C ALA A 32 4.58 4.40 16.54
N LYS A 33 3.65 4.06 17.43
CA LYS A 33 3.11 2.69 17.53
C LYS A 33 2.24 2.33 16.32
N GLN A 34 1.39 3.25 15.88
CA GLN A 34 0.50 3.07 14.73
C GLN A 34 1.30 3.03 13.42
N ILE A 35 2.34 3.87 13.29
CA ILE A 35 3.28 3.83 12.18
C ILE A 35 3.93 2.44 12.06
N ARG A 36 4.48 1.92 13.16
CA ARG A 36 5.07 0.56 13.18
C ARG A 36 4.06 -0.53 12.83
N SER A 37 2.79 -0.38 13.23
CA SER A 37 1.73 -1.30 12.84
C SER A 37 1.47 -1.28 11.32
N LEU A 38 1.42 -0.08 10.72
CA LEU A 38 1.26 0.07 9.27
C LEU A 38 2.46 -0.49 8.50
N GLU A 39 3.68 -0.19 8.93
CA GLU A 39 4.90 -0.75 8.34
C GLU A 39 4.94 -2.28 8.42
N ALA A 40 4.52 -2.86 9.56
CA ALA A 40 4.43 -4.31 9.71
C ALA A 40 3.37 -4.94 8.79
N ALA A 41 2.24 -4.26 8.56
CA ALA A 41 1.21 -4.68 7.62
C ALA A 41 1.71 -4.55 6.16
N LEU A 42 2.40 -3.48 5.82
CA LEU A 42 3.02 -3.27 4.52
C LEU A 42 4.07 -4.34 4.22
N ALA A 43 4.99 -4.59 5.16
CA ALA A 43 6.01 -5.63 5.04
C ALA A 43 5.38 -7.01 4.82
N LEU A 44 4.26 -7.29 5.49
CA LEU A 44 3.52 -8.54 5.29
C LEU A 44 2.92 -8.65 3.88
N VAL A 45 2.29 -7.58 3.36
CA VAL A 45 1.71 -7.54 2.00
C VAL A 45 2.79 -7.63 0.91
N ASN A 46 4.00 -7.13 1.20
CA ASN A 46 5.15 -7.18 0.30
C ASN A 46 5.98 -8.46 0.42
N THR A 47 5.71 -9.31 1.42
CA THR A 47 6.45 -10.57 1.58
C THR A 47 6.16 -11.50 0.40
N ASP A 48 7.20 -12.10 -0.17
CA ASP A 48 7.07 -13.10 -1.24
C ASP A 48 6.20 -14.29 -0.78
N LYS A 49 5.12 -14.56 -1.53
CA LYS A 49 4.16 -15.64 -1.25
C LYS A 49 4.82 -17.01 -1.19
N HIS A 50 5.92 -17.24 -1.92
CA HIS A 50 6.64 -18.51 -1.87
C HIS A 50 7.37 -18.72 -0.54
N SER A 51 7.84 -17.64 0.08
CA SER A 51 8.49 -17.67 1.41
C SER A 51 7.51 -17.92 2.57
N ILE A 52 6.22 -17.64 2.38
CA ILE A 52 5.19 -17.74 3.45
C ILE A 52 4.54 -19.13 3.51
N LYS A 53 4.75 -20.01 2.53
CA LYS A 53 4.01 -21.29 2.39
C LYS A 53 3.97 -22.19 3.63
N ARG A 54 4.96 -22.09 4.54
CA ARG A 54 5.00 -22.86 5.80
C ARG A 54 4.16 -22.26 6.94
N ASN A 55 3.75 -20.99 6.85
CA ASN A 55 2.97 -20.30 7.88
C ASN A 55 1.60 -19.87 7.31
N TRP A 56 0.60 -20.75 7.48
CA TRP A 56 -0.75 -20.53 6.96
C TRP A 56 -1.40 -19.24 7.50
N SER A 57 -1.29 -18.98 8.81
CA SER A 57 -1.86 -17.76 9.42
C SER A 57 -1.24 -16.49 8.84
N LYS A 58 0.08 -16.47 8.63
CA LYS A 58 0.77 -15.34 7.99
C LYS A 58 0.33 -15.17 6.53
N SER A 59 0.23 -16.26 5.78
CA SER A 59 -0.26 -16.24 4.38
C SER A 59 -1.68 -15.70 4.31
N ARG A 60 -2.55 -16.18 5.21
CA ARG A 60 -3.94 -15.76 5.30
C ARG A 60 -4.07 -14.28 5.63
N ALA A 61 -3.34 -13.80 6.63
CA ALA A 61 -3.30 -12.38 7.00
C ALA A 61 -2.79 -11.50 5.84
N ALA A 62 -1.75 -11.93 5.12
CA ALA A 62 -1.24 -11.21 3.95
C ALA A 62 -2.30 -11.09 2.84
N ASN A 63 -3.03 -12.16 2.55
CA ASN A 63 -4.12 -12.14 1.56
C ASN A 63 -5.26 -11.21 2.01
N ILE A 64 -5.71 -11.29 3.27
CA ILE A 64 -6.77 -10.42 3.79
C ILE A 64 -6.36 -8.94 3.67
N LEU A 65 -5.15 -8.59 4.09
CA LEU A 65 -4.65 -7.21 3.98
C LEU A 65 -4.52 -6.75 2.52
N THR A 66 -4.10 -7.64 1.61
CA THR A 66 -4.02 -7.32 0.18
C THR A 66 -5.42 -7.04 -0.40
N ASP A 67 -6.41 -7.88 -0.07
CA ASP A 67 -7.78 -7.72 -0.55
C ASP A 67 -8.40 -6.43 0.02
N LEU A 68 -8.21 -6.16 1.31
CA LEU A 68 -8.66 -4.92 1.94
C LEU A 68 -8.04 -3.70 1.26
N TRP A 69 -6.72 -3.71 1.01
CA TRP A 69 -6.08 -2.60 0.30
C TRP A 69 -6.63 -2.41 -1.11
N THR A 70 -7.00 -3.50 -1.77
CA THR A 70 -7.50 -3.47 -3.15
C THR A 70 -8.93 -2.94 -3.23
N HIS A 71 -9.78 -3.27 -2.26
CA HIS A 71 -11.22 -2.99 -2.34
C HIS A 71 -11.70 -1.90 -1.39
N VAL A 72 -11.08 -1.75 -0.21
CA VAL A 72 -11.48 -0.80 0.84
C VAL A 72 -10.24 -0.33 1.62
N GLN A 73 -9.52 0.65 1.07
CA GLN A 73 -8.22 1.12 1.61
C GLN A 73 -8.30 1.62 3.06
N GLU A 74 -9.39 2.28 3.44
CA GLU A 74 -9.61 2.70 4.81
C GLU A 74 -9.72 1.51 5.77
N ALA A 75 -10.39 0.43 5.33
CA ALA A 75 -10.48 -0.80 6.12
C ALA A 75 -9.12 -1.50 6.24
N TYR A 76 -8.22 -1.36 5.26
CA TYR A 76 -6.83 -1.80 5.42
C TYR A 76 -6.13 -1.06 6.57
N ILE A 77 -6.24 0.27 6.63
CA ILE A 77 -5.64 1.06 7.71
C ILE A 77 -6.21 0.59 9.05
N LEU A 78 -7.53 0.52 9.18
CA LEU A 78 -8.18 0.09 10.41
C LEU A 78 -7.74 -1.32 10.83
N CYS A 79 -7.65 -2.23 9.87
CA CYS A 79 -7.20 -3.60 10.12
C CYS A 79 -5.74 -3.64 10.58
N ALA A 80 -4.84 -2.88 9.95
CA ALA A 80 -3.45 -2.79 10.33
C ALA A 80 -3.26 -2.21 11.75
N LEU A 81 -4.10 -1.26 12.15
CA LEU A 81 -4.04 -0.63 13.48
C LEU A 81 -4.68 -1.47 14.59
N ALA A 82 -5.78 -2.14 14.28
CA ALA A 82 -6.59 -2.85 15.27
C ALA A 82 -6.16 -4.30 15.51
N THR A 83 -5.40 -4.89 14.57
CA THR A 83 -5.15 -6.33 14.55
C THR A 83 -3.65 -6.68 14.54
N THR A 84 -3.37 -7.97 14.70
CA THR A 84 -2.04 -8.56 14.51
C THR A 84 -2.11 -9.62 13.42
N GLN A 85 -0.95 -10.00 12.86
CA GLN A 85 -0.87 -11.04 11.84
C GLN A 85 -1.49 -12.37 12.33
N THR A 86 -1.25 -12.73 13.59
CA THR A 86 -1.79 -13.94 14.20
C THR A 86 -3.30 -13.87 14.37
N SER A 87 -3.84 -12.76 14.89
CA SER A 87 -5.28 -12.61 15.11
C SER A 87 -6.05 -12.54 13.79
N LEU A 88 -5.50 -11.86 12.77
CA LEU A 88 -6.12 -11.76 11.45
C LEU A 88 -6.05 -13.08 10.68
N GLY A 89 -4.93 -13.80 10.80
CA GLY A 89 -4.76 -15.12 10.19
C GLY A 89 -5.65 -16.22 10.79
N ALA A 90 -6.33 -15.96 11.91
CA ALA A 90 -7.29 -16.87 12.54
C ALA A 90 -8.70 -16.78 11.92
N LEU A 91 -8.93 -15.84 11.01
CA LEU A 91 -10.23 -15.65 10.35
C LEU A 91 -10.55 -16.85 9.45
N LYS A 92 -11.62 -17.56 9.79
CA LYS A 92 -12.03 -18.81 9.13
C LYS A 92 -12.90 -18.56 7.89
N THR A 93 -13.60 -17.45 7.86
CA THR A 93 -14.53 -17.07 6.79
C THR A 93 -13.77 -16.59 5.55
N ILE A 94 -14.34 -16.84 4.36
CA ILE A 94 -13.75 -16.46 3.06
C ILE A 94 -14.44 -15.24 2.43
N ASP A 95 -15.63 -14.90 2.89
CA ASP A 95 -16.50 -13.82 2.43
C ASP A 95 -16.30 -12.51 3.20
N TYR A 96 -15.21 -12.39 3.97
CA TYR A 96 -14.89 -11.23 4.78
C TYR A 96 -14.87 -9.92 3.98
N ILE A 97 -14.41 -9.95 2.74
CA ILE A 97 -14.32 -8.74 1.92
C ILE A 97 -15.70 -8.15 1.64
N LYS A 98 -16.69 -9.01 1.36
CA LYS A 98 -18.08 -8.61 1.15
C LYS A 98 -18.68 -8.05 2.44
N ALA A 99 -18.42 -8.70 3.58
CA ALA A 99 -18.89 -8.22 4.88
C ALA A 99 -18.32 -6.85 5.23
N VAL A 100 -17.02 -6.64 4.99
CA VAL A 100 -16.34 -5.35 5.23
C VAL A 100 -16.83 -4.27 4.26
N GLN A 101 -17.05 -4.59 2.99
CA GLN A 101 -17.63 -3.65 2.02
C GLN A 101 -19.03 -3.20 2.42
N ILE A 102 -19.93 -4.15 2.73
CA ILE A 102 -21.29 -3.84 3.18
C ILE A 102 -21.26 -2.96 4.43
N TRP A 103 -20.42 -3.31 5.41
CA TRP A 103 -20.25 -2.50 6.61
C TRP A 103 -19.76 -1.09 6.27
N TRP A 104 -18.68 -0.96 5.50
CA TRP A 104 -18.08 0.33 5.16
C TRP A 104 -19.03 1.22 4.37
N GLU A 105 -19.72 0.67 3.37
CA GLU A 105 -20.70 1.38 2.55
C GLU A 105 -21.94 1.79 3.34
N GLY A 106 -22.39 0.94 4.27
CA GLY A 106 -23.54 1.20 5.14
C GLY A 106 -23.29 2.21 6.26
N ARG A 107 -22.04 2.63 6.50
CA ARG A 107 -21.74 3.65 7.53
C ARG A 107 -22.32 5.00 7.15
N GLN A 108 -23.02 5.62 8.09
CA GLN A 108 -23.47 7.01 7.96
C GLN A 108 -22.32 8.01 8.03
N VAL A 109 -21.30 7.73 8.85
CA VAL A 109 -20.14 8.60 9.04
C VAL A 109 -18.86 7.86 8.68
N LYS A 110 -18.11 8.43 7.74
CA LYS A 110 -16.77 8.00 7.31
C LYS A 110 -15.78 9.09 7.70
N PRO A 111 -15.05 8.93 8.83
CA PRO A 111 -14.24 10.01 9.38
C PRO A 111 -13.17 10.46 8.38
N ARG A 112 -13.19 11.74 8.00
CA ARG A 112 -12.24 12.26 6.99
C ARG A 112 -10.79 12.09 7.42
N GLY A 113 -10.49 12.20 8.72
CA GLY A 113 -9.13 12.02 9.26
C GLY A 113 -8.53 10.63 8.95
N LEU A 114 -9.37 9.60 8.73
CA LEU A 114 -8.90 8.29 8.29
C LEU A 114 -8.43 8.31 6.83
N SER A 115 -9.17 8.97 5.94
CA SER A 115 -8.77 9.13 4.54
C SER A 115 -7.52 10.01 4.41
N GLU A 116 -7.30 10.96 5.31
CA GLU A 116 -6.08 11.77 5.30
C GLU A 116 -4.82 10.97 5.65
N ILE A 117 -4.93 9.84 6.36
CA ILE A 117 -3.80 8.91 6.55
C ILE A 117 -3.33 8.35 5.21
N LEU A 118 -4.25 8.02 4.29
CA LEU A 118 -3.89 7.54 2.94
C LEU A 118 -3.04 8.58 2.20
N HIS A 119 -3.30 9.86 2.43
CA HIS A 119 -2.57 10.95 1.80
C HIS A 119 -1.22 11.22 2.47
N TYR A 120 -1.20 11.43 3.79
CA TYR A 120 0.01 11.84 4.51
C TYR A 120 1.02 10.71 4.75
N HIS A 121 0.58 9.45 4.72
CA HIS A 121 1.41 8.27 5.00
C HIS A 121 1.55 7.37 3.78
N SER A 122 1.38 7.90 2.58
CA SER A 122 1.44 7.13 1.32
C SER A 122 2.77 6.39 1.13
N ASN A 123 3.85 6.86 1.74
CA ASN A 123 5.19 6.24 1.72
C ASN A 123 5.29 4.95 2.56
N ILE A 124 4.40 4.75 3.53
CA ILE A 124 4.34 3.55 4.39
C ILE A 124 3.08 2.71 4.14
N LEU A 125 2.41 2.95 3.02
CA LEU A 125 1.24 2.20 2.57
C LEU A 125 1.56 1.44 1.29
N PRO A 126 0.80 0.37 0.96
CA PRO A 126 1.04 -0.34 -0.28
C PRO A 126 0.79 0.60 -1.47
N THR A 127 1.70 0.69 -2.43
CA THR A 127 1.41 1.42 -3.67
C THR A 127 0.31 0.65 -4.41
N THR A 128 -0.73 1.35 -4.92
CA THR A 128 -1.93 0.78 -5.56
C THR A 128 -1.62 -0.47 -6.39
N ARG A 129 -1.88 -1.66 -5.83
CA ARG A 129 -1.83 -2.94 -6.53
C ARG A 129 -3.17 -3.16 -7.22
N GLY A 130 -3.41 -2.38 -8.26
CA GLY A 130 -4.31 -2.81 -9.33
C GLY A 130 -3.54 -3.75 -10.24
N ASN A 131 -3.70 -5.05 -10.02
CA ASN A 131 -3.62 -6.12 -11.02
C ASN A 131 -2.74 -5.85 -12.27
N SER A 132 -1.42 -5.77 -12.09
CA SER A 132 -0.52 -5.68 -13.24
C SER A 132 0.74 -6.49 -12.99
N ASP A 133 1.05 -7.30 -13.99
CA ASP A 133 2.23 -8.16 -14.17
C ASP A 133 3.55 -7.38 -14.18
N PHE A 134 3.77 -6.48 -13.22
CA PHE A 134 5.03 -5.76 -13.12
C PHE A 134 6.04 -6.59 -12.33
N VAL A 135 6.90 -7.25 -13.11
CA VAL A 135 8.16 -7.81 -12.62
C VAL A 135 9.04 -6.64 -12.19
N THR A 136 9.32 -6.56 -10.88
CA THR A 136 10.37 -5.67 -10.38
C THR A 136 11.72 -6.30 -10.72
N THR A 137 12.45 -5.68 -11.64
CA THR A 137 13.80 -6.11 -12.04
C THR A 137 14.80 -5.04 -11.62
N THR A 138 15.83 -5.46 -10.89
CA THR A 138 17.00 -4.62 -10.63
C THR A 138 17.76 -4.42 -11.94
N THR A 139 17.91 -3.16 -12.36
CA THR A 139 18.65 -2.80 -13.57
C THR A 139 19.57 -1.61 -13.30
N THR A 140 20.53 -1.36 -14.19
CA THR A 140 21.37 -0.16 -14.12
C THR A 140 20.67 1.01 -14.82
N VAL A 141 21.02 2.24 -14.45
CA VAL A 141 20.54 3.46 -15.12
C VAL A 141 20.78 3.38 -16.63
N GLU A 142 21.99 2.98 -17.04
CA GLU A 142 22.36 2.80 -18.44
C GLU A 142 21.41 1.84 -19.20
N LYS A 143 21.09 0.69 -18.60
CA LYS A 143 20.17 -0.29 -19.20
C LYS A 143 18.75 0.25 -19.29
N LEU A 144 18.30 1.01 -18.29
CA LEU A 144 16.99 1.66 -18.31
C LEU A 144 16.93 2.72 -19.42
N THR A 145 17.95 3.58 -19.54
CA THR A 145 18.04 4.59 -20.60
C THR A 145 18.03 3.96 -21.99
N ASN A 146 18.82 2.89 -22.19
CA ASN A 146 18.84 2.16 -23.46
C ASN A 146 17.50 1.52 -23.79
N LEU A 147 16.77 0.99 -22.80
CA LEU A 147 15.43 0.45 -23.00
C LEU A 147 14.46 1.56 -23.43
N ILE A 148 14.49 2.71 -22.75
CA ILE A 148 13.62 3.86 -23.07
C ILE A 148 13.90 4.37 -24.48
N LEU A 149 15.18 4.56 -24.84
CA LEU A 149 15.59 5.00 -26.19
C LEU A 149 15.18 4.00 -27.27
N ARG A 150 15.30 2.69 -27.00
CA ARG A 150 14.91 1.65 -27.95
C ARG A 150 13.40 1.64 -28.22
N GLU A 151 12.59 1.75 -27.18
CA GLU A 151 11.13 1.61 -27.29
C GLU A 151 10.44 2.91 -27.71
N HIS A 152 11.05 4.06 -27.42
CA HIS A 152 10.43 5.37 -27.64
C HIS A 152 11.23 6.29 -28.58
N GLY A 153 12.35 5.82 -29.13
CA GLY A 153 13.19 6.59 -30.05
C GLY A 153 13.71 7.88 -29.43
N ASP A 154 13.79 8.94 -30.25
CA ASP A 154 14.21 10.29 -29.84
C ASP A 154 13.08 11.10 -29.16
N ALA A 155 12.07 10.42 -28.61
CA ALA A 155 10.99 11.12 -27.93
C ALA A 155 11.54 11.90 -26.72
N PRO A 156 11.16 13.18 -26.53
CA PRO A 156 11.68 13.99 -25.45
C PRO A 156 11.30 13.39 -24.10
N LEU A 157 12.31 13.02 -23.32
CA LEU A 157 12.16 12.48 -21.98
C LEU A 157 12.02 13.65 -20.99
N VAL A 158 10.87 13.76 -20.33
CA VAL A 158 10.68 14.73 -19.24
C VAL A 158 10.73 14.00 -17.91
N ILE A 159 11.79 14.29 -17.14
CA ILE A 159 11.97 13.80 -15.77
C ILE A 159 11.59 14.93 -14.82
N THR A 160 10.50 14.78 -14.07
CA THR A 160 10.07 15.79 -13.09
C THR A 160 10.51 15.33 -11.70
N CYS A 161 11.36 16.11 -11.04
CA CYS A 161 11.82 15.86 -9.68
C CYS A 161 11.38 17.02 -8.78
N PRO A 162 10.31 16.88 -7.98
CA PRO A 162 9.88 17.96 -7.12
C PRO A 162 10.82 18.07 -5.92
N PHE A 163 11.54 19.19 -5.86
CA PHE A 163 12.23 19.66 -4.66
C PHE A 163 11.17 20.06 -3.61
N SER A 164 10.71 19.09 -2.82
CA SER A 164 10.00 19.29 -1.52
C SER A 164 9.43 18.01 -0.92
N GLY A 165 9.72 16.82 -1.47
CA GLY A 165 9.34 15.56 -0.83
C GLY A 165 7.91 15.08 -1.12
N MET A 166 7.18 15.71 -2.04
CA MET A 166 5.93 15.16 -2.61
C MET A 166 5.70 15.73 -4.02
N PRO A 167 5.32 14.91 -5.04
CA PRO A 167 5.33 13.44 -5.15
C PRO A 167 6.69 12.86 -5.63
N PRO A 168 6.93 11.54 -5.59
CA PRO A 168 8.17 10.93 -6.10
C PRO A 168 8.45 11.28 -7.57
N PRO A 169 9.72 11.25 -8.01
CA PRO A 169 10.07 11.53 -9.40
C PRO A 169 9.33 10.57 -10.32
N PHE A 170 8.78 11.10 -11.40
CA PHE A 170 8.10 10.29 -12.42
C PHE A 170 8.61 10.68 -13.80
N ILE A 171 8.63 9.70 -14.70
CA ILE A 171 8.98 9.87 -16.10
C ILE A 171 7.68 9.97 -16.89
N GLN A 172 7.54 11.03 -17.70
CA GLN A 172 6.42 11.16 -18.62
C GLN A 172 6.93 11.01 -20.05
N ILE A 173 6.44 9.98 -20.76
CA ILE A 173 6.68 9.75 -22.19
C ILE A 173 5.33 9.95 -22.89
N GLY A 174 5.24 10.90 -23.84
CA GLY A 174 4.00 11.13 -24.62
C GLY A 174 3.88 10.15 -25.80
N ARG A 175 2.72 9.88 -26.42
CA ARG A 175 1.30 10.05 -26.07
C ARG A 175 0.68 8.64 -26.12
N GLY A 176 0.43 8.00 -24.98
CA GLY A 176 -0.45 6.82 -24.93
C GLY A 176 -0.04 5.73 -23.95
N LEU A 177 1.26 5.60 -23.64
CA LEU A 177 1.78 4.64 -22.66
C LEU A 177 2.44 5.38 -21.51
N LYS A 178 1.83 5.30 -20.33
CA LYS A 178 2.36 5.88 -19.10
C LYS A 178 3.30 4.87 -18.45
N ILE A 179 4.62 5.09 -18.55
CA ILE A 179 5.60 4.32 -17.77
C ILE A 179 5.81 5.04 -16.45
N LYS A 180 5.40 4.44 -15.34
CA LYS A 180 5.71 4.94 -14.00
C LYS A 180 7.06 4.36 -13.56
N VAL A 181 8.07 5.22 -13.45
CA VAL A 181 9.38 4.86 -12.88
C VAL A 181 9.56 5.63 -11.59
N GLU A 182 9.67 4.92 -10.46
CA GLU A 182 10.02 5.49 -9.17
C GLU A 182 11.51 5.28 -8.93
N LEU A 183 12.25 6.37 -8.67
CA LEU A 183 13.69 6.33 -8.40
C LEU A 183 13.97 6.72 -6.95
N SER A 184 14.99 6.10 -6.34
CA SER A 184 15.57 6.63 -5.11
C SER A 184 16.31 7.94 -5.41
N MET A 185 16.52 8.76 -4.38
CA MET A 185 17.27 10.02 -4.53
C MET A 185 18.71 9.77 -4.98
N GLU A 186 19.35 8.68 -4.54
CA GLU A 186 20.69 8.31 -5.00
C GLU A 186 20.70 7.93 -6.49
N ALA A 187 19.71 7.15 -6.93
CA ALA A 187 19.58 6.74 -8.33
C ALA A 187 19.29 7.93 -9.25
N PHE A 188 18.50 8.90 -8.79
CA PHE A 188 18.27 10.16 -9.52
C PHE A 188 19.55 10.99 -9.64
N ALA A 189 20.32 11.13 -8.56
CA ALA A 189 21.56 11.88 -8.57
C ALA A 189 22.61 11.28 -9.52
N GLU A 190 22.71 9.94 -9.60
CA GLU A 190 23.56 9.26 -10.57
C GLU A 190 23.10 9.46 -12.01
N LEU A 191 21.80 9.47 -12.27
CA LEU A 191 21.24 9.67 -13.61
C LEU A 191 21.56 11.06 -14.17
N MET A 192 21.59 12.08 -13.31
CA MET A 192 21.95 13.45 -13.69
C MET A 192 23.45 13.66 -13.95
N LYS A 193 24.32 12.74 -13.50
CA LYS A 193 25.76 12.81 -13.77
C LYS A 193 26.12 12.40 -15.20
N GLY A 194 25.26 11.61 -15.85
CA GLY A 194 25.48 11.07 -17.20
C GLY A 194 24.95 11.93 -18.36
N THR A 195 24.35 13.09 -18.09
CA THR A 195 23.71 13.96 -19.09
C THR A 195 24.55 15.19 -19.51
N ASN A 196 25.89 15.10 -19.42
CA ASN A 196 26.79 16.10 -20.01
C ASN A 196 27.22 15.72 -21.42
#